data_AF-A0A1V5RPB2-F1
#
_entry.id   AF-A0A1V5RPB2-F1
#
_cell.length_a   1.000
_cell.length_b   1.000
_cell.length_c   1.000
_cell.angle_alpha   90.00
_cell.angle_beta   90.00
_cell.angle_gamma   90.00
#
_symmetry.space_group_name_H-M   'P 1'
#
loop_
_entity.id
_entity.type
_entity.pdbx_description
1 polymer ?
#
loop_
_entity_poly.entity_id
_entity_poly.type
_entity_poly.pdbx_seq_one_letter_code
_entity_poly.pdbx_strand_id
1 'polypeptide(L)'
;MKAWLTRALRRLRRKRPAETCDNCAFVEFFRSNGDGQVSRLNAFCRCPGGPFQDRPVPPARWCARWQPADGPVEVPTVGDPTLTV
;
A
#
# COMPACT_ATOMS: atom_id res chain seq x y z
N MET A 1 -37.95 -21.03 1.55
CA MET A 1 -37.25 -20.38 0.41
C MET A 1 -36.70 -18.97 0.75
N LYS A 2 -36.10 -18.73 1.93
CA LYS A 2 -35.57 -17.38 2.31
C LYS A 2 -34.15 -17.38 2.90
N ALA A 3 -33.52 -18.54 3.07
CA ALA A 3 -32.22 -18.66 3.76
C ALA A 3 -30.98 -18.47 2.86
N TRP A 4 -31.15 -18.51 1.53
CA TRP A 4 -30.04 -18.43 0.58
C TRP A 4 -29.68 -16.99 0.18
N LEU A 5 -30.65 -16.07 0.20
CA LEU A 5 -30.40 -14.65 -0.11
C LEU A 5 -29.49 -13.96 0.93
N THR A 6 -29.59 -14.36 2.20
CA THR A 6 -28.84 -13.75 3.31
C THR A 6 -27.34 -14.13 3.32
N ARG A 7 -26.94 -15.26 2.70
CA ARG A 7 -25.52 -15.63 2.57
C ARG A 7 -24.80 -14.89 1.43
N ALA A 8 -25.51 -14.58 0.33
CA ALA A 8 -24.94 -13.83 -0.79
C ALA A 8 -24.59 -12.37 -0.40
N LEU A 9 -25.44 -11.72 0.40
CA LEU A 9 -25.22 -10.35 0.87
C LEU A 9 -24.05 -10.20 1.86
N ARG A 10 -23.63 -11.28 2.55
CA ARG A 10 -22.46 -11.22 3.45
C ARG A 10 -21.12 -11.24 2.73
N ARG A 11 -21.02 -11.83 1.53
CA ARG A 11 -19.76 -11.90 0.75
C ARG A 11 -19.45 -10.62 -0.04
N LEU A 12 -20.43 -9.72 -0.19
CA LEU A 12 -20.31 -8.48 -0.95
C LEU A 12 -19.91 -7.26 -0.12
N ARG A 13 -19.77 -7.38 1.21
CA ARG A 13 -19.06 -6.38 2.02
C ARG A 13 -17.55 -6.57 1.82
N ARG A 14 -17.07 -6.37 0.59
CA ARG A 14 -15.66 -6.05 0.35
C ARG A 14 -15.39 -4.77 1.14
N LYS A 15 -14.69 -4.89 2.27
CA LYS A 15 -14.20 -3.72 3.01
C LYS A 15 -13.45 -2.88 1.99
N ARG A 16 -13.91 -1.65 1.73
CA ARG A 16 -13.11 -0.71 0.94
C ARG A 16 -11.74 -0.64 1.64
N PRO A 17 -10.63 -0.81 0.91
CA PRO A 17 -9.31 -0.62 1.49
C PRO A 17 -9.28 0.78 2.13
N ALA A 18 -8.63 0.88 3.28
CA ALA A 18 -8.49 2.16 3.94
C ALA A 18 -7.77 3.13 2.99
N GLU A 19 -8.29 4.35 2.89
CA GLU A 19 -7.67 5.43 2.12
C GLU A 19 -6.38 5.85 2.83
N THR A 20 -5.31 5.10 2.61
CA THR A 20 -4.00 5.37 3.19
C THR A 20 -2.95 5.38 2.09
N CYS A 21 -1.80 6.00 2.37
CA CYS A 21 -0.66 6.00 1.47
C CYS A 21 -0.26 4.59 1.04
N ASP A 22 -0.42 3.58 1.90
CA ASP A 22 -0.04 2.20 1.57
C ASP A 22 -0.91 1.56 0.48
N ASN A 23 -2.09 2.12 0.23
CA ASN A 23 -3.02 1.72 -0.85
C ASN A 23 -3.16 2.80 -1.94
N CYS A 24 -2.24 3.76 -1.98
CA CYS A 24 -2.27 4.88 -2.93
C CYS A 24 -1.56 4.50 -4.24
N ALA A 25 -2.08 4.94 -5.39
CA ALA A 25 -1.46 4.72 -6.70
C ALA A 25 -0.04 5.31 -6.86
N PHE A 26 0.33 6.24 -5.98
CA PHE A 26 1.60 6.98 -6.07
C PHE A 26 2.65 6.55 -5.03
N VAL A 27 2.37 5.55 -4.20
CA VAL A 27 3.35 5.09 -3.22
C VAL A 27 4.31 4.10 -3.88
N GLU A 28 5.59 4.26 -3.62
CA GLU A 28 6.62 3.29 -3.98
C GLU A 28 7.27 2.75 -2.73
N PHE A 29 7.35 1.42 -2.64
CA PHE A 29 8.05 0.72 -1.59
C PHE A 29 9.39 0.22 -2.11
N PHE A 30 10.45 0.39 -1.32
CA PHE A 30 11.75 -0.19 -1.66
C PHE A 30 12.48 -0.69 -0.42
N ARG A 31 13.32 -1.70 -0.66
CA ARG A 31 14.27 -2.23 0.33
C ARG A 31 15.54 -1.40 0.25
N SER A 32 16.01 -0.91 1.40
CA SER A 32 17.38 -0.43 1.51
C SER A 32 18.19 -1.51 2.22
N ASN A 33 19.04 -2.19 1.47
CA ASN A 33 20.04 -3.14 2.00
C ASN A 33 21.40 -2.44 1.92
N GLY A 34 21.77 -1.69 2.96
CA GLY A 34 23.08 -1.05 3.07
C GLY A 34 23.89 -1.70 4.18
N ASP A 35 25.09 -2.19 3.85
CA ASP A 35 26.24 -2.51 4.73
C ASP A 35 25.94 -2.97 6.18
N GLY A 36 25.11 -4.00 6.35
CA GLY A 36 24.86 -4.62 7.66
C GLY A 36 23.78 -3.95 8.52
N GLN A 37 23.01 -3.02 7.97
CA GLN A 37 21.82 -2.47 8.63
C GLN A 37 20.60 -3.40 8.46
N VAL A 38 19.74 -3.46 9.49
CA VAL A 38 18.48 -4.21 9.46
C VAL A 38 17.64 -3.77 8.25
N SER A 39 17.18 -4.70 7.42
CA SER A 39 16.33 -4.41 6.26
C SER A 39 15.07 -3.63 6.70
N ARG A 40 15.01 -2.35 6.35
CA ARG A 40 13.84 -1.50 6.55
C ARG A 40 13.10 -1.31 5.24
N LEU A 41 11.79 -1.52 5.27
CA LEU A 41 10.90 -1.19 4.17
C LEU A 41 10.66 0.31 4.19
N ASN A 42 11.21 1.02 3.20
CA ASN A 42 10.98 2.45 3.03
C ASN A 42 9.84 2.68 2.05
N ALA A 43 9.07 3.74 2.27
CA ALA A 43 7.96 4.13 1.41
C ALA A 43 8.10 5.60 1.03
N PHE A 44 8.03 5.91 -0.26
CA PHE A 44 8.09 7.27 -0.80
C PHE A 44 6.83 7.61 -1.59
N CYS A 45 6.47 8.88 -1.62
CA CYS A 45 5.35 9.37 -2.40
C CYS A 45 5.85 9.98 -3.72
N ARG A 46 5.42 9.44 -4.86
CA ARG A 46 5.71 9.93 -6.22
C ARG A 46 4.57 10.75 -6.82
N CYS A 47 3.64 11.24 -5.98
CA CYS A 47 2.48 11.99 -6.47
C CYS A 47 2.95 13.32 -7.10
N PRO A 48 2.76 13.53 -8.42
CA PRO A 48 3.22 14.73 -9.09
C PRO A 48 2.46 15.96 -8.59
N GLY A 49 3.19 16.99 -8.15
CA GLY A 49 2.60 18.18 -7.53
C GLY A 49 1.88 17.89 -6.20
N GLY A 50 2.22 16.78 -5.53
CA GLY A 50 1.74 16.45 -4.20
C GLY A 50 2.59 17.11 -3.09
N PRO A 51 2.05 17.26 -1.87
CA PRO A 51 2.77 17.86 -0.75
C PRO A 51 4.01 17.06 -0.31
N PHE A 52 4.06 15.78 -0.68
CA PHE A 52 5.15 14.85 -0.33
C PHE A 52 5.84 14.28 -1.57
N GLN A 53 5.78 14.97 -2.72
CA GLN A 53 6.46 14.52 -3.93
C GLN A 53 7.96 14.29 -3.67
N ASP A 54 8.44 13.10 -4.03
CA ASP A 54 9.84 12.65 -3.87
C ASP A 54 10.33 12.70 -2.42
N ARG A 55 9.40 12.59 -1.46
CA ARG A 55 9.69 12.55 -0.02
C ARG A 55 9.18 11.25 0.61
N PRO A 56 9.72 10.85 1.77
CA PRO A 56 9.18 9.76 2.56
C PRO A 56 7.70 9.98 2.86
N VAL A 57 6.93 8.89 2.88
CA VAL A 57 5.52 8.92 3.26
C VAL A 57 5.37 9.50 4.68
N PRO A 58 4.45 10.47 4.90
CA PRO A 58 4.27 11.09 6.20
C PRO A 58 3.76 10.11 7.25
N PRO A 59 4.00 10.35 8.56
CA PRO A 59 3.44 9.54 9.65
C PRO A 59 1.92 9.45 9.64
N ALA A 60 1.25 10.52 9.18
CA ALA A 60 -0.21 10.56 9.04
C ALA A 60 -0.76 9.63 7.94
N ARG A 61 0.11 9.10 7.05
CA ARG A 61 -0.22 8.10 6.02
C ARG A 61 -1.43 8.48 5.14
N TRP A 62 -1.67 9.78 4.92
CA TRP A 62 -2.78 10.28 4.11
C TRP A 62 -2.51 11.69 3.55
N CYS A 63 -3.11 12.03 2.40
CA CYS A 63 -3.17 13.40 1.88
C CYS A 63 -4.39 13.58 0.95
N ALA A 64 -4.78 14.83 0.68
CA ALA A 64 -5.92 15.14 -0.18
C ALA A 64 -5.76 14.73 -1.66
N ARG A 65 -4.53 14.41 -2.10
CA ARG A 65 -4.25 13.92 -3.47
C ARG A 65 -4.21 12.39 -3.56
N TRP A 66 -4.70 11.70 -2.54
CA TRP A 66 -4.80 10.24 -2.54
C TRP A 66 -5.60 9.76 -3.75
N GLN A 67 -5.10 8.71 -4.40
CA GLN A 67 -5.80 8.02 -5.47
C GLN A 67 -5.72 6.51 -5.23
N PRO A 68 -6.80 5.76 -5.48
CA PRO A 68 -6.79 4.31 -5.33
C PRO A 68 -5.81 3.70 -6.34
N ALA A 69 -4.99 2.76 -5.90
CA ALA A 69 -4.22 1.91 -6.82
C ALA A 69 -5.17 0.97 -7.59
N ASP A 70 -5.01 0.86 -8.91
CA ASP A 70 -5.82 -0.02 -9.78
C ASP A 70 -5.51 -1.52 -9.61
N GLY A 71 -4.60 -1.88 -8.71
CA GLY A 71 -4.21 -3.24 -8.41
C GLY A 71 -3.53 -3.34 -7.05
N PRO A 72 -3.25 -4.56 -6.55
CA PRO A 72 -2.45 -4.73 -5.35
C PRO A 72 -1.08 -4.07 -5.58
N VAL A 73 -0.76 -3.05 -4.77
CA VAL A 73 0.61 -2.53 -4.71
C VAL A 73 1.47 -3.70 -4.21
N GLU A 74 2.45 -4.13 -5.00
CA GLU A 74 3.40 -5.15 -4.58
C GLU A 74 4.24 -4.58 -3.43
N VAL A 75 3.80 -4.89 -2.20
CA VAL A 75 4.58 -4.61 -1.00
C VAL A 75 5.56 -5.77 -0.84
N PRO A 76 6.88 -5.56 -1.01
CA PRO A 76 7.84 -6.64 -0.85
C PRO A 76 7.84 -7.13 0.60
N THR A 77 7.67 -8.43 0.79
CA THR A 77 7.69 -9.07 2.11
C THR A 77 9.10 -9.04 2.68
N VAL A 78 9.25 -8.63 3.94
CA VAL A 78 10.54 -8.70 4.65
C VAL A 78 10.87 -10.17 4.91
N GLY A 79 12.02 -10.65 4.40
CA GLY A 79 12.48 -12.04 4.57
C GLY A 79 12.32 -12.98 3.38
N ASP A 80 11.78 -12.53 2.24
CA ASP A 80 11.72 -13.36 1.02
C ASP A 80 13.13 -13.55 0.40
N PRO A 81 13.64 -14.80 0.31
CA PRO A 81 14.95 -15.10 -0.26
C PRO A 81 14.99 -15.08 -1.79
N THR A 82 13.84 -15.00 -2.47
CA THR A 82 13.75 -14.96 -3.94
C THR A 82 13.88 -13.54 -4.52
N LEU A 83 13.85 -12.52 -3.65
CA LEU A 83 14.06 -11.12 -3.99
C LEU A 83 15.48 -10.68 -3.59
N THR A 84 16.48 -11.31 -4.20
CA THR A 84 17.89 -10.89 -4.16
C THR A 84 18.28 -10.31 -5.52
N VAL A 85 18.83 -9.09 -5.51
CA VAL A 85 19.52 -8.48 -6.66
C VAL A 85 20.78 -9.27 -6.98
#